data_AF-A0A7X7BD88-F1
#
_entry.id   AF-A0A7X7BD88-F1
#
_cell.length_a   1.000
_cell.length_b   1.000
_cell.length_c   1.000
_cell.angle_alpha   90.00
_cell.angle_beta   90.00
_cell.angle_gamma   90.00
#
_symmetry.space_group_name_H-M   'P 1'
#
loop_
_entity.id
_entity.type
_entity.pdbx_description
1 polymer ?
#
loop_
_entity_poly.entity_id
_entity_poly.type
_entity_poly.pdbx_seq_one_letter_code
_entity_poly.pdbx_strand_id
1 'polypeptide(L)'
;LFTRAWTGALPKEVAKAPNLVPLTPLDPLSYAAGRFIDPAEAKVKQGWTWGVPEWPAIPGGKRTRFTALPMLCAETPGAELTLAFEGRAVGAYVVAGPDAGIVEASIDGGPFQQAELYHAFSKELHYPRTVMFTVDAAEGAHTLTLRVSGETRAARHAARIIQFVAN
;
A
#
# COMPACT_ATOMS: atom_id res chain seq x y z
N LEU A 1 -10.76 5.24 30.86
CA LEU A 1 -10.99 6.61 30.34
C LEU A 1 -12.32 6.69 29.57
N PHE A 2 -12.51 5.93 28.48
CA PHE A 2 -13.77 5.95 27.72
C PHE A 2 -15.01 5.48 28.49
N THR A 3 -14.90 4.42 29.31
CA THR A 3 -16.03 3.95 30.15
C THR A 3 -16.51 5.00 31.15
N ARG A 4 -15.62 5.90 31.61
CA ARG A 4 -15.97 7.00 32.52
C ARG A 4 -16.67 8.16 31.83
N ALA A 5 -16.43 8.36 30.53
CA ALA A 5 -17.03 9.44 29.75
C ALA A 5 -18.45 9.13 29.28
N TRP A 6 -18.90 7.87 29.37
CA TRP A 6 -20.17 7.38 28.82
C TRP A 6 -21.00 6.58 29.84
N THR A 7 -20.87 6.89 31.14
CA THR A 7 -21.56 6.16 32.22
C THR A 7 -23.05 6.46 32.35
N GLY A 8 -23.56 7.53 31.72
CA GLY A 8 -24.93 7.98 31.87
C GLY A 8 -25.58 8.33 30.53
N ALA A 9 -26.91 8.39 30.52
CA ALA A 9 -27.64 8.90 29.38
C ALA A 9 -27.25 10.36 29.10
N LEU A 10 -27.23 10.74 27.81
CA LEU A 10 -27.04 12.14 27.40
C LEU A 10 -28.07 13.04 28.12
N PRO A 11 -27.65 14.20 28.69
CA PRO A 11 -28.57 15.14 29.30
C PRO A 11 -29.68 15.56 28.33
N LYS A 12 -30.89 15.73 28.84
CA LYS A 12 -32.07 16.04 28.01
C LYS A 12 -31.97 17.42 27.35
N GLU A 13 -31.13 18.30 27.88
CA GLU A 13 -30.89 19.65 27.36
C GLU A 13 -29.85 19.69 26.22
N VAL A 14 -29.16 18.58 25.92
CA VAL A 14 -28.22 18.55 24.80
C VAL A 14 -29.01 18.62 23.50
N ALA A 15 -28.84 19.74 22.78
CA ALA A 15 -29.42 19.92 21.46
C ALA A 15 -29.00 18.76 20.54
N LYS A 16 -29.97 17.95 20.10
CA LYS A 16 -29.77 16.88 19.11
C LYS A 16 -29.80 17.42 17.68
N ALA A 17 -29.30 18.64 17.48
CA ALA A 17 -29.16 19.18 16.13
C ALA A 17 -27.98 18.45 15.47
N PRO A 18 -28.12 17.96 14.22
CA PRO A 18 -26.96 17.46 13.50
C PRO A 18 -25.95 18.59 13.39
N ASN A 19 -24.73 18.36 13.88
CA ASN A 19 -23.62 19.22 13.52
C ASN A 19 -23.39 19.02 12.03
N LEU A 20 -23.75 20.03 11.24
CA LEU A 20 -23.48 20.02 9.80
C LEU A 20 -21.96 20.00 9.62
N VAL A 21 -21.45 18.88 9.14
CA VAL A 21 -20.06 18.79 8.70
C VAL A 21 -19.90 19.61 7.42
N PRO A 22 -18.77 20.33 7.23
CA PRO A 22 -18.49 21.02 5.99
C PRO A 22 -18.62 20.06 4.79
N LEU A 23 -19.24 20.52 3.70
CA LEU A 23 -19.29 19.76 2.44
C LEU A 23 -17.91 19.67 1.76
N THR A 24 -16.99 20.56 2.15
CA THR A 24 -15.60 20.53 1.72
C THR A 24 -14.80 19.55 2.59
N PRO A 25 -13.95 18.70 2.01
CA PRO A 25 -13.05 17.84 2.77
C PRO A 25 -12.24 18.66 3.79
N LEU A 26 -12.09 18.11 5.00
CA LEU A 26 -11.24 18.72 6.03
C LEU A 26 -9.77 18.73 5.60
N ASP A 27 -9.36 17.68 4.90
CA ASP A 27 -8.05 17.55 4.26
C ASP A 27 -8.25 17.56 2.73
N PRO A 28 -7.75 18.57 2.01
CA PRO A 28 -7.83 18.59 0.54
C PRO A 28 -7.03 17.46 -0.12
N LEU A 29 -6.09 16.82 0.59
CA LEU A 29 -5.33 15.64 0.16
C LEU A 29 -5.89 14.33 0.73
N SER A 30 -7.15 14.34 1.21
CA SER A 30 -7.80 13.12 1.70
C SER A 30 -7.87 12.02 0.63
N TYR A 31 -7.92 10.77 1.08
CA TYR A 31 -8.04 9.59 0.21
C TYR A 31 -9.49 9.31 -0.26
N ALA A 32 -10.34 10.34 -0.36
CA ALA A 32 -11.75 10.16 -0.71
C ALA A 32 -11.96 9.64 -2.14
N ALA A 33 -11.01 9.86 -3.05
CA ALA A 33 -10.99 9.35 -4.42
C ALA A 33 -10.17 8.04 -4.56
N GLY A 34 -9.79 7.44 -3.43
CA GLY A 34 -8.96 6.24 -3.38
C GLY A 34 -9.57 5.08 -4.17
N ARG A 35 -8.76 4.49 -5.05
CA ARG A 35 -9.15 3.38 -5.90
C ARG A 35 -8.01 2.38 -6.10
N PHE A 36 -8.36 1.18 -6.52
CA PHE A 36 -7.38 0.20 -6.98
C PHE A 36 -7.08 0.39 -8.47
N ILE A 37 -5.83 0.08 -8.83
CA ILE A 37 -5.39 -0.11 -10.20
C ILE A 37 -4.94 -1.57 -10.30
N ASP A 38 -5.45 -2.28 -11.32
CA ASP A 38 -5.14 -3.69 -11.51
C ASP A 38 -3.64 -3.83 -11.82
N PRO A 39 -2.89 -4.71 -11.13
CA PRO A 39 -1.48 -4.91 -11.45
C PRO A 39 -1.21 -5.34 -12.89
N ALA A 40 -2.20 -5.85 -13.62
CA ALA A 40 -2.10 -6.13 -15.06
C ALA A 40 -1.89 -4.86 -15.91
N GLU A 41 -2.20 -3.67 -15.41
CA GLU A 41 -1.92 -2.39 -16.07
C GLU A 41 -0.43 -2.00 -16.00
N ALA A 42 0.34 -2.65 -15.12
CA ALA A 42 1.77 -2.42 -15.01
C ALA A 42 2.51 -3.01 -16.21
N LYS A 43 3.42 -2.22 -16.78
CA LYS A 43 4.35 -2.68 -17.81
C LYS A 43 5.61 -3.19 -17.11
N VAL A 44 5.69 -4.51 -16.96
CA VAL A 44 6.89 -5.18 -16.42
C VAL A 44 8.04 -5.03 -17.40
N LYS A 45 9.16 -4.48 -16.93
CA LYS A 45 10.42 -4.44 -17.70
C LYS A 45 11.22 -5.71 -17.45
N GLN A 46 11.39 -6.10 -16.19
CA GLN A 46 12.13 -7.32 -15.81
C GLN A 46 11.83 -7.76 -14.38
N GLY A 47 11.98 -9.05 -14.09
CA GLY A 47 12.05 -9.59 -12.73
C GLY A 47 10.73 -9.65 -11.94
N TRP A 48 9.63 -9.13 -12.49
CA TRP A 48 8.30 -9.28 -11.91
C TRP A 48 7.50 -10.38 -12.62
N THR A 49 6.75 -11.15 -11.85
CA THR A 49 5.91 -12.25 -12.34
C THR A 49 4.52 -12.19 -11.74
N TRP A 50 3.50 -12.43 -12.55
CA TRP A 50 2.12 -12.56 -12.08
C TRP A 50 1.83 -14.00 -11.67
N GLY A 51 1.28 -14.20 -10.47
CA GLY A 51 0.87 -15.52 -10.03
C GLY A 51 0.53 -15.58 -8.54
N VAL A 52 0.15 -16.77 -8.08
CA VAL A 52 -0.01 -17.05 -6.65
C VAL A 52 1.36 -17.48 -6.10
N PRO A 53 1.92 -16.80 -5.09
CA PRO A 53 3.17 -17.22 -4.48
C PRO A 53 3.10 -18.67 -3.96
N GLU A 54 4.23 -19.38 -3.97
CA GLU A 54 4.34 -20.71 -3.38
C GLU A 54 4.37 -20.62 -1.84
N TRP A 55 3.22 -20.26 -1.25
CA TRP A 55 3.07 -20.01 0.19
C TRP A 55 3.54 -21.13 1.13
N PRO A 56 3.46 -22.43 0.75
CA PRO A 56 4.06 -23.50 1.55
C PRO A 56 5.59 -23.40 1.68
N ALA A 57 6.29 -22.87 0.67
CA ALA A 57 7.74 -22.73 0.65
C ALA A 57 8.25 -21.45 1.34
N ILE A 58 7.36 -20.48 1.62
CA ILE A 58 7.71 -19.19 2.22
C ILE A 58 7.54 -19.27 3.75
N PRO A 59 8.54 -19.02 4.60
CA PRO A 59 8.36 -19.04 6.06
C PRO A 59 7.42 -17.95 6.60
N GLY A 60 6.93 -18.15 7.84
CA GLY A 60 6.03 -17.22 8.54
C GLY A 60 4.56 -17.62 8.46
N GLY A 61 3.75 -17.07 9.36
CA GLY A 61 2.30 -17.23 9.37
C GLY A 61 1.65 -16.53 8.17
N LYS A 62 0.51 -17.04 7.72
CA LYS A 62 -0.30 -16.41 6.66
C LYS A 62 -1.78 -16.53 7.01
N ARG A 63 -2.59 -15.63 6.47
CA ARG A 63 -4.06 -15.76 6.50
C ARG A 63 -4.54 -16.30 5.17
N THR A 64 -5.32 -17.39 5.20
CA THR A 64 -5.75 -18.15 4.02
C THR A 64 -6.39 -17.29 2.93
N ARG A 65 -7.12 -16.24 3.30
CA ARG A 65 -7.73 -15.30 2.35
C ARG A 65 -6.72 -14.67 1.38
N PHE A 66 -5.49 -14.40 1.83
CA PHE A 66 -4.46 -13.77 1.00
C PHE A 66 -3.59 -14.78 0.26
N THR A 67 -3.55 -16.04 0.69
CA THR A 67 -2.70 -17.06 0.06
C THR A 67 -3.30 -17.65 -1.22
N ALA A 68 -4.55 -17.32 -1.53
CA ALA A 68 -5.23 -17.75 -2.77
C ALA A 68 -5.27 -16.66 -3.86
N LEU A 69 -4.80 -15.44 -3.55
CA LEU A 69 -4.88 -14.32 -4.48
C LEU A 69 -3.68 -14.33 -5.44
N PRO A 70 -3.89 -14.11 -6.75
CA PRO A 70 -2.80 -13.79 -7.65
C PRO A 70 -2.25 -12.40 -7.32
N MET A 71 -0.93 -12.24 -7.44
CA MET A 71 -0.20 -11.02 -7.10
C MET A 71 0.93 -10.80 -8.11
N LEU A 72 1.29 -9.53 -8.30
CA LEU A 72 2.51 -9.18 -9.01
C LEU A 72 3.69 -9.27 -8.03
N CYS A 73 4.59 -10.22 -8.29
CA CYS A 73 5.64 -10.61 -7.36
C CYS A 73 7.03 -10.38 -7.93
N ALA A 74 7.96 -9.96 -7.09
CA ALA A 74 9.39 -9.92 -7.38
C ALA A 74 10.20 -10.26 -6.13
N GLU A 75 11.33 -10.95 -6.31
CA GLU A 75 12.25 -11.29 -5.22
C GLU A 75 13.70 -10.91 -5.54
N THR A 76 13.96 -10.40 -6.75
CA THR A 76 15.30 -10.08 -7.24
C THR A 76 15.51 -8.56 -7.23
N PRO A 77 16.59 -8.07 -6.59
CA PRO A 77 17.03 -6.68 -6.75
C PRO A 77 17.11 -6.25 -8.21
N GLY A 78 16.65 -5.04 -8.51
CA GLY A 78 16.60 -4.49 -9.86
C GLY A 78 15.43 -4.98 -10.72
N ALA A 79 14.56 -5.86 -10.20
CA ALA A 79 13.26 -6.12 -10.84
C ALA A 79 12.51 -4.78 -10.97
N GLU A 80 12.03 -4.45 -12.17
CA GLU A 80 11.52 -3.12 -12.53
C GLU A 80 10.22 -3.22 -13.33
N LEU A 81 9.29 -2.30 -13.04
CA LEU A 81 8.05 -2.10 -13.77
C LEU A 81 7.72 -0.61 -13.86
N THR A 82 6.78 -0.28 -14.74
CA THR A 82 6.15 1.05 -14.78
C THR A 82 4.64 0.93 -14.68
N LEU A 83 3.98 1.95 -14.13
CA LEU A 83 2.53 2.04 -13.99
C LEU A 83 2.08 3.48 -14.27
N ALA A 84 1.09 3.65 -15.14
CA ALA A 84 0.41 4.93 -15.29
C ALA A 84 -0.66 5.09 -14.20
N PHE A 85 -0.79 6.28 -13.63
CA PHE A 85 -1.85 6.60 -12.68
C PHE A 85 -2.33 8.03 -12.86
N GLU A 86 -3.52 8.33 -12.33
CA GLU A 86 -4.09 9.69 -12.31
C GLU A 86 -4.44 10.08 -10.88
N GLY A 87 -4.18 11.33 -10.51
CA GLY A 87 -4.36 11.86 -9.16
C GLY A 87 -3.03 12.19 -8.48
N ARG A 88 -3.08 12.43 -7.18
CA ARG A 88 -1.94 12.95 -6.38
C ARG A 88 -1.14 11.87 -5.67
N ALA A 89 -1.76 10.71 -5.44
CA ALA A 89 -1.15 9.63 -4.68
C ALA A 89 -1.07 8.35 -5.50
N VAL A 90 0.04 7.62 -5.32
CA VAL A 90 0.15 6.23 -5.79
C VAL A 90 0.87 5.38 -4.74
N GLY A 91 0.47 4.12 -4.65
CA GLY A 91 1.04 3.15 -3.73
C GLY A 91 0.74 1.72 -4.16
N ALA A 92 1.04 0.78 -3.27
CA ALA A 92 0.71 -0.62 -3.45
C ALA A 92 0.03 -1.21 -2.21
N TYR A 93 -1.04 -1.96 -2.42
CA TYR A 93 -1.60 -2.88 -1.45
C TYR A 93 -0.88 -4.22 -1.54
N VAL A 94 -0.02 -4.49 -0.57
CA VAL A 94 0.93 -5.61 -0.57
C VAL A 94 0.62 -6.64 0.48
N VAL A 95 1.15 -7.86 0.32
CA VAL A 95 1.33 -8.81 1.42
C VAL A 95 2.80 -8.76 1.87
N ALA A 96 3.04 -8.09 3.00
CA ALA A 96 4.36 -7.97 3.59
C ALA A 96 4.56 -9.01 4.69
N GLY A 97 5.70 -9.69 4.67
CA GLY A 97 6.08 -10.69 5.67
C GLY A 97 7.56 -10.63 6.03
N PRO A 98 8.10 -11.68 6.66
CA PRO A 98 9.47 -11.66 7.21
C PRO A 98 10.56 -11.47 6.16
N ASP A 99 10.23 -11.71 4.89
CA ASP A 99 11.11 -11.63 3.73
C ASP A 99 10.85 -10.39 2.85
N ALA A 100 9.94 -9.50 3.28
CA ALA A 100 9.61 -8.28 2.53
C ALA A 100 10.82 -7.35 2.43
N GLY A 101 11.09 -6.86 1.22
CA GLY A 101 12.20 -5.97 0.93
C GLY A 101 11.82 -4.49 0.90
N ILE A 102 12.75 -3.71 0.36
CA ILE A 102 12.54 -2.29 0.04
C ILE A 102 12.26 -2.18 -1.47
N VAL A 103 11.31 -1.33 -1.84
CA VAL A 103 11.13 -0.88 -3.23
C VAL A 103 11.53 0.57 -3.35
N GLU A 104 11.94 0.97 -4.55
CA GLU A 104 12.30 2.33 -4.88
C GLU A 104 11.32 2.84 -5.94
N ALA A 105 10.66 3.96 -5.65
CA ALA A 105 9.67 4.59 -6.51
C ALA A 105 10.21 5.90 -7.09
N SER A 106 10.02 6.09 -8.39
CA SER A 106 10.26 7.35 -9.10
C SER A 106 8.95 7.79 -9.75
N ILE A 107 8.56 9.04 -9.52
CA ILE A 107 7.38 9.66 -10.14
C ILE A 107 7.87 10.57 -11.26
N ASP A 108 7.35 10.36 -12.47
CA ASP A 108 7.65 11.14 -13.68
C ASP A 108 9.16 11.29 -13.99
N GLY A 109 9.94 10.24 -13.69
CA GLY A 109 11.39 10.25 -13.90
C GLY A 109 12.18 11.07 -12.88
N GLY A 110 11.54 11.53 -11.80
CA GLY A 110 12.20 12.17 -10.67
C GLY A 110 13.12 11.21 -9.91
N PRO A 111 13.81 11.69 -8.86
CA PRO A 111 14.68 10.86 -8.03
C PRO A 111 13.94 9.66 -7.43
N PHE A 112 14.62 8.50 -7.37
CA PHE A 112 14.09 7.34 -6.69
C PHE A 112 14.04 7.57 -5.17
N GLN A 113 12.89 7.25 -4.57
CA GLN A 113 12.68 7.28 -3.12
C GLN A 113 12.40 5.87 -2.61
N GLN A 114 13.03 5.50 -1.50
CA GLN A 114 12.82 4.19 -0.88
C GLN A 114 11.49 4.12 -0.14
N ALA A 115 10.78 3.01 -0.31
CA ALA A 115 9.59 2.64 0.43
C ALA A 115 9.78 1.24 1.04
N GLU A 116 9.80 1.19 2.37
CA GLU A 116 9.98 -0.04 3.14
C GLU A 116 8.68 -0.84 3.16
N LEU A 117 8.70 -2.04 2.56
CA LEU A 117 7.55 -2.94 2.58
C LEU A 117 7.47 -3.68 3.91
N TYR A 118 8.62 -4.01 4.50
CA TYR A 118 8.68 -4.59 5.83
C TYR A 118 8.07 -3.65 6.87
N HIS A 119 7.50 -4.21 7.92
CA HIS A 119 6.92 -3.45 9.02
C HIS A 119 7.08 -4.27 10.31
N ALA A 120 6.94 -3.64 11.47
CA ALA A 120 7.08 -4.32 12.76
C ALA A 120 6.18 -5.58 12.90
N PHE A 121 5.01 -5.58 12.24
CA PHE A 121 4.09 -6.73 12.23
C PHE A 121 4.45 -7.84 11.22
N SER A 122 5.47 -7.62 10.38
CA SER A 122 5.91 -8.57 9.35
C SER A 122 6.80 -9.68 9.92
N LYS A 123 7.32 -9.53 11.15
CA LYS A 123 8.33 -10.43 11.74
C LYS A 123 7.96 -11.91 11.69
N GLU A 124 6.69 -12.24 11.94
CA GLU A 124 6.20 -13.62 12.01
C GLU A 124 5.00 -13.87 11.10
N LEU A 125 4.47 -12.83 10.44
CA LEU A 125 3.20 -12.88 9.72
C LEU A 125 3.32 -12.15 8.38
N HIS A 126 2.89 -12.83 7.32
CA HIS A 126 2.55 -12.21 6.05
C HIS A 126 1.17 -11.58 6.17
N TYR A 127 1.11 -10.26 6.18
CA TYR A 127 -0.13 -9.52 6.36
C TYR A 127 -0.33 -8.45 5.28
N PRO A 128 -1.59 -8.18 4.92
CA PRO A 128 -1.92 -7.16 3.95
C PRO A 128 -1.68 -5.75 4.51
N ARG A 129 -1.05 -4.86 3.74
CA ARG A 129 -0.96 -3.43 4.07
C ARG A 129 -0.83 -2.58 2.82
N THR A 130 -1.15 -1.31 2.93
CA THR A 130 -0.88 -0.32 1.88
C THR A 130 0.42 0.42 2.19
N VAL A 131 1.27 0.59 1.18
CA VAL A 131 2.48 1.41 1.21
C VAL A 131 2.33 2.47 0.15
N MET A 132 2.34 3.74 0.56
CA MET A 132 2.28 4.88 -0.36
C MET A 132 3.69 5.22 -0.84
N PHE A 133 3.81 5.54 -2.12
CA PHE A 133 5.06 5.96 -2.76
C PHE A 133 5.11 7.49 -2.96
N THR A 134 3.95 8.10 -3.17
CA THR A 134 3.73 9.55 -3.11
C THR A 134 2.29 9.80 -2.66
N VAL A 135 2.05 10.98 -2.07
CA VAL A 135 0.73 11.38 -1.54
C VAL A 135 0.33 12.81 -1.92
N ASP A 136 1.23 13.53 -2.61
CA ASP A 136 1.18 14.97 -2.81
C ASP A 136 1.73 15.39 -4.18
N ALA A 137 1.68 14.50 -5.17
CA ALA A 137 1.95 14.87 -6.55
C ALA A 137 0.97 15.95 -7.04
N ALA A 138 1.30 16.58 -8.17
CA ALA A 138 0.35 17.45 -8.84
C ALA A 138 -0.94 16.67 -9.18
N GLU A 139 -2.07 17.37 -9.34
CA GLU A 139 -3.25 16.69 -9.89
C GLU A 139 -3.02 16.43 -11.38
N GLY A 140 -3.23 15.19 -11.82
CA GLY A 140 -3.19 14.84 -13.24
C GLY A 140 -2.66 13.44 -13.49
N ALA A 141 -2.21 13.21 -14.73
CA ALA A 141 -1.65 11.94 -15.15
C ALA A 141 -0.14 11.88 -14.85
N HIS A 142 0.29 10.73 -14.31
CA HIS A 142 1.65 10.50 -13.85
C HIS A 142 2.12 9.09 -14.26
N THR A 143 3.44 8.89 -14.21
CA THR A 143 4.06 7.58 -14.37
C THR A 143 4.89 7.23 -13.13
N LEU A 144 4.55 6.11 -12.51
CA LEU A 144 5.38 5.44 -11.51
C LEU A 144 6.38 4.53 -12.21
N THR A 145 7.68 4.67 -11.90
CA THR A 145 8.68 3.62 -12.09
C THR A 145 8.99 3.00 -10.74
N LEU A 146 8.78 1.68 -10.61
CA LEU A 146 9.02 0.95 -9.36
C LEU A 146 10.10 -0.10 -9.60
N ARG A 147 11.09 -0.16 -8.72
CA ARG A 147 12.09 -1.23 -8.72
C ARG A 147 12.35 -1.81 -7.34
N VAL A 148 12.73 -3.08 -7.29
CA VAL A 148 13.16 -3.72 -6.03
C VAL A 148 14.58 -3.25 -5.70
N SER A 149 14.78 -2.74 -4.48
CA SER A 149 16.08 -2.25 -4.03
C SER A 149 17.09 -3.39 -3.85
N GLY A 150 18.36 -3.09 -4.06
CA GLY A 150 19.48 -3.94 -3.62
C GLY A 150 19.71 -3.90 -2.11
N GLU A 151 19.14 -2.93 -1.41
CA GLU A 151 19.15 -2.85 0.04
C GLU A 151 17.95 -3.59 0.64
N THR A 152 18.12 -4.12 1.84
CA THR A 152 17.03 -4.71 2.63
C THR A 152 17.34 -4.62 4.12
N ARG A 153 16.30 -4.43 4.93
CA ARG A 153 16.37 -4.58 6.40
C ARG A 153 15.97 -5.99 6.85
N ALA A 154 15.38 -6.77 5.93
CA ALA A 154 15.09 -8.17 6.10
C ALA A 154 16.23 -9.03 5.55
N ALA A 155 16.04 -10.35 5.53
CA ALA A 155 17.01 -11.26 4.89
C ALA A 155 16.82 -11.39 3.37
N ARG A 156 15.73 -10.83 2.81
CA ARG A 156 15.29 -11.02 1.42
C ARG A 156 14.67 -9.75 0.85
N HIS A 157 14.32 -9.78 -0.43
CA HIS A 157 13.86 -8.63 -1.22
C HIS A 157 12.43 -8.80 -1.74
N ALA A 158 11.58 -9.57 -1.06
CA ALA A 158 10.27 -9.90 -1.62
C ALA A 158 9.34 -8.68 -1.70
N ALA A 159 8.68 -8.51 -2.84
CA ALA A 159 7.58 -7.60 -3.05
C ALA A 159 6.41 -8.41 -3.64
N ARG A 160 5.24 -8.33 -3.01
CA ARG A 160 4.02 -9.07 -3.41
C ARG A 160 2.84 -8.12 -3.43
N ILE A 161 2.50 -7.62 -4.61
CA ILE A 161 1.49 -6.58 -4.83
C ILE A 161 0.17 -7.25 -5.21
N ILE A 162 -0.86 -7.07 -4.37
CA ILE A 162 -2.24 -7.51 -4.67
C ILE A 162 -2.89 -6.54 -5.65
N GLN A 163 -2.77 -5.24 -5.38
CA GLN A 163 -3.30 -4.14 -6.18
C GLN A 163 -2.36 -2.95 -6.07
N PHE A 164 -2.29 -2.12 -7.09
CA PHE A 164 -1.82 -0.75 -6.91
C PHE A 164 -2.97 0.11 -6.37
N VAL A 165 -2.64 1.20 -5.69
CA VAL A 165 -3.63 2.18 -5.22
C VAL A 165 -3.31 3.54 -5.80
N ALA A 166 -4.33 4.31 -6.13
CA ALA A 166 -4.20 5.71 -6.51
C ALA A 166 -5.30 6.55 -5.86
N ASN A 167 -5.03 7.84 -5.72
CA ASN A 167 -5.99 8.84 -5.24
C ASN A 167 -5.75 10.16 -5.93
#